data_AF-B6WAS1-F1
#
_entry.id   AF-B6WAS1-F1
#
_cell.length_a   1.000
_cell.length_b   1.000
_cell.length_c   1.000
_cell.angle_alpha   90.00
_cell.angle_beta   90.00
_cell.angle_gamma   90.00
#
_symmetry.space_group_name_H-M   'P 1'
#
loop_
_entity.id
_entity.type
_entity.pdbx_description
1 polymer ?
#
loop_
_entity_poly.entity_id
_entity_poly.type
_entity_poly.pdbx_seq_one_letter_code
_entity_poly.pdbx_strand_id
1 'polypeptide(L)'
;MAEIYELREIIKELDKNLKMIGAHLDPDNLFKEIKNIEKETLKENFWDDSQKAQEIMADLSDKKDDYKTFINLKEELEDQSDLIDIIEETNEELDSLVDVENSLNMLKKKYHLLK
;
A
#
# COMPACT_ATOMS: atom_id res chain seq x y z
N MET A 1 7.91 -6.17 -26.36
CA MET A 1 7.10 -5.20 -27.14
C MET A 1 7.36 -3.78 -26.64
N ALA A 2 7.10 -2.74 -27.43
CA ALA A 2 7.24 -1.34 -26.99
C ALA A 2 6.30 -1.00 -25.81
N GLU A 3 5.07 -1.53 -25.80
CA GLU A 3 4.10 -1.29 -24.72
C GLU A 3 4.58 -1.85 -23.37
N ILE A 4 5.09 -3.08 -23.32
CA ILE A 4 5.64 -3.68 -22.09
C ILE A 4 6.77 -2.82 -21.50
N TYR A 5 7.63 -2.26 -22.36
CA TYR A 5 8.71 -1.38 -21.90
C TYR A 5 8.16 -0.12 -21.24
N GLU A 6 7.13 0.51 -21.83
CA GLU A 6 6.49 1.70 -21.26
C GLU A 6 5.82 1.40 -19.90
N LEU A 7 5.09 0.29 -19.79
CA LEU A 7 4.47 -0.13 -18.53
C LEU A 7 5.51 -0.40 -17.43
N ARG A 8 6.64 -1.02 -17.77
CA ARG A 8 7.74 -1.24 -16.83
C ARG A 8 8.38 0.07 -16.34
N GLU A 9 8.46 1.09 -17.18
CA GLU A 9 8.93 2.42 -16.73
C GLU A 9 7.94 3.09 -15.77
N ILE A 10 6.63 2.94 -16.01
CA ILE A 10 5.59 3.41 -15.08
C ILE A 10 5.73 2.70 -13.72
N ILE A 11 5.89 1.38 -13.72
CA ILE A 11 6.08 0.60 -12.48
C ILE A 11 7.31 1.08 -11.72
N LYS A 12 8.45 1.29 -12.39
CA LYS A 12 9.67 1.81 -11.76
C LYS A 12 9.46 3.19 -11.13
N GLU A 13 8.72 4.07 -11.81
CA GLU A 13 8.40 5.39 -11.27
C GLU A 13 7.54 5.26 -10.00
N LEU A 14 6.49 4.44 -10.05
CA LEU A 14 5.59 4.19 -8.92
C LEU A 14 6.32 3.51 -7.74
N ASP A 15 7.21 2.55 -7.99
CA ASP A 15 8.01 1.86 -6.97
C ASP A 15 8.96 2.84 -6.27
N LYS A 16 9.69 3.66 -7.04
CA LYS A 16 10.56 4.70 -6.48
C LYS A 16 9.79 5.65 -5.56
N ASN A 17 8.62 6.05 -6.03
CA ASN A 17 7.72 6.95 -5.32
C ASN A 17 7.16 6.30 -4.03
N LEU A 18 6.71 5.05 -4.09
CA LEU A 18 6.28 4.28 -2.91
C LEU A 18 7.41 4.11 -1.90
N LYS A 19 8.65 3.87 -2.35
CA LYS A 19 9.82 3.82 -1.45
C LYS A 19 10.05 5.14 -0.71
N MET A 20 9.83 6.28 -1.37
CA MET A 20 9.91 7.59 -0.70
C MET A 20 8.82 7.77 0.35
N ILE A 21 7.57 7.39 0.04
CA ILE A 21 6.47 7.41 1.02
C ILE A 21 6.80 6.47 2.18
N GLY A 22 7.22 5.23 1.90
CA GLY A 22 7.56 4.25 2.92
C GLY A 22 8.69 4.72 3.84
N ALA A 23 9.67 5.45 3.32
CA ALA A 23 10.73 6.03 4.14
C ALA A 23 10.23 7.12 5.10
N HIS A 24 9.17 7.84 4.74
CA HIS A 24 8.55 8.85 5.61
C HIS A 24 7.53 8.23 6.58
N LEU A 25 6.73 7.27 6.10
CA LEU A 25 5.70 6.58 6.87
C LEU A 25 6.29 5.62 7.90
N ASP A 26 7.46 5.03 7.60
CA ASP A 26 8.11 3.98 8.39
C ASP A 26 7.13 2.84 8.73
N PRO A 27 6.68 2.05 7.72
CA PRO A 27 5.68 1.01 7.92
C PRO A 27 6.10 -0.04 8.96
N ASP A 28 7.41 -0.28 9.13
CA ASP A 28 7.94 -1.20 10.14
C ASP A 28 7.72 -0.67 11.55
N ASN A 29 7.97 0.61 11.79
CA ASN A 29 7.68 1.23 13.08
C ASN A 29 6.18 1.38 13.31
N LEU A 30 5.44 1.82 12.29
CA LEU A 30 3.97 1.95 12.34
C LEU A 30 3.30 0.61 12.72
N PHE A 31 3.75 -0.50 12.12
CA PHE A 31 3.28 -1.84 12.47
C PHE A 31 3.56 -2.21 13.93
N LYS A 32 4.76 -1.87 14.44
CA LYS A 32 5.12 -2.10 15.86
C LYS A 32 4.24 -1.27 16.80
N GLU A 33 4.01 0.00 16.46
CA GLU A 33 3.12 0.89 17.23
C GLU A 33 1.69 0.35 17.28
N ILE A 34 1.13 -0.04 16.13
CA ILE A 34 -0.20 -0.68 16.04
C ILE A 34 -0.25 -1.89 16.98
N LYS A 35 0.74 -2.79 16.90
CA LYS A 35 0.78 -4.00 17.73
C LYS A 35 0.93 -3.69 19.22
N ASN A 36 1.64 -2.63 19.57
CA ASN A 36 1.78 -2.21 20.96
C ASN A 36 0.47 -1.65 21.50
N ILE A 37 -0.18 -0.75 20.77
CA ILE A 37 -1.48 -0.19 21.16
C ILE A 37 -2.53 -1.30 21.26
N GLU A 38 -2.58 -2.23 20.29
CA GLU A 38 -3.46 -3.40 20.37
C GLU A 38 -3.25 -4.21 21.66
N LYS A 39 -2.01 -4.40 22.11
CA LYS A 39 -1.73 -5.07 23.39
C LYS A 39 -2.19 -4.26 24.59
N GLU A 40 -2.01 -2.95 24.57
CA GLU A 40 -2.50 -2.06 25.64
C GLU A 40 -4.02 -2.13 25.76
N THR A 41 -4.75 -2.24 24.66
CA THR A 41 -6.22 -2.34 24.66
C THR A 41 -6.77 -3.61 25.30
N LEU A 42 -5.92 -4.63 25.49
CA LEU A 42 -6.26 -5.89 26.16
C LEU A 42 -6.08 -5.82 27.68
N LYS A 43 -5.46 -4.76 28.21
CA LYS A 43 -5.30 -4.60 29.66
C LYS A 43 -6.63 -4.23 30.29
N GLU A 44 -6.93 -4.85 31.44
CA GLU A 44 -8.20 -4.66 32.15
C GLU A 44 -8.46 -3.18 32.51
N ASN A 45 -7.40 -2.42 32.81
CA ASN A 45 -7.47 -1.02 33.20
C ASN A 45 -7.51 -0.03 32.02
N PHE A 46 -7.42 -0.51 30.77
CA PHE A 46 -7.39 0.37 29.61
C PHE A 46 -8.69 1.18 29.47
N TRP A 47 -9.82 0.56 29.81
CA TRP A 47 -11.15 1.16 29.71
C TRP A 47 -11.58 1.92 30.96
N ASP A 48 -10.72 2.02 31.99
CA ASP A 48 -11.01 2.76 33.22
C ASP A 48 -11.20 4.27 32.95
N ASP A 49 -10.50 4.78 31.94
CA ASP A 49 -10.67 6.13 31.41
C ASP A 49 -11.22 6.04 29.98
N SER A 50 -12.55 6.12 29.87
CA SER A 50 -13.26 5.95 28.60
C SER A 50 -12.92 7.03 27.57
N GLN A 51 -12.62 8.27 27.99
CA GLN A 51 -12.23 9.34 27.08
C GLN A 51 -10.85 9.05 26.50
N LYS A 52 -9.87 8.72 27.35
CA LYS A 52 -8.52 8.37 26.91
C LYS A 52 -8.51 7.12 26.03
N ALA A 53 -9.31 6.10 26.37
CA ALA A 53 -9.46 4.90 25.56
C ALA A 53 -9.99 5.21 24.16
N GLN A 54 -10.97 6.11 24.03
CA GLN A 54 -11.50 6.55 22.73
C GLN A 54 -10.46 7.30 21.91
N GLU A 55 -9.69 8.20 22.52
CA GLU A 55 -8.61 8.93 21.84
C GLU A 55 -7.54 7.97 21.29
N ILE A 56 -7.11 6.99 22.11
CA ILE A 56 -6.15 5.97 21.68
C ILE A 56 -6.72 5.08 20.57
N MET A 57 -8.02 4.75 20.63
CA MET A 57 -8.65 3.94 19.60
C MET A 57 -8.79 4.67 18.27
N ALA A 58 -9.05 5.98 18.29
CA ALA A 58 -9.07 6.81 17.09
C ALA A 58 -7.68 6.84 16.43
N ASP A 59 -6.63 7.13 17.22
CA ASP A 59 -5.24 7.11 16.74
C ASP A 59 -4.83 5.73 16.19
N LEU A 60 -5.26 4.64 16.84
CA LEU A 60 -5.04 3.29 16.35
C LEU A 60 -5.72 3.03 15.00
N SER A 61 -6.93 3.56 14.81
CA SER A 61 -7.66 3.42 13.54
C SER A 61 -6.91 4.13 12.42
N ASP A 62 -6.52 5.38 12.65
CA ASP A 62 -5.80 6.20 11.66
C ASP A 62 -4.48 5.53 11.26
N LYS A 63 -3.69 5.07 12.25
CA LYS A 63 -2.43 4.34 12.01
C LYS A 63 -2.65 3.05 11.20
N LYS A 64 -3.72 2.30 11.49
CA LYS A 64 -4.05 1.07 10.75
C LYS A 64 -4.45 1.37 9.32
N ASP A 65 -5.20 2.44 9.10
CA ASP A 65 -5.65 2.84 7.77
C ASP A 65 -4.46 3.30 6.91
N ASP A 66 -3.54 4.08 7.48
CA ASP A 66 -2.29 4.48 6.82
C ASP A 66 -1.42 3.26 6.45
N TYR A 67 -1.18 2.37 7.42
CA TYR A 67 -0.40 1.15 7.21
C TYR A 67 -1.01 0.27 6.12
N LYS A 68 -2.32 0.01 6.22
CA LYS A 68 -3.05 -0.84 5.27
C LYS A 68 -3.03 -0.23 3.87
N THR A 69 -3.25 1.07 3.76
CA THR A 69 -3.24 1.76 2.45
C THR A 69 -1.87 1.65 1.79
N PHE A 70 -0.78 1.87 2.55
CA PHE A 70 0.57 1.72 2.03
C PHE A 70 0.88 0.29 1.57
N ILE A 71 0.57 -0.72 2.41
CA ILE A 71 0.83 -2.13 2.07
C ILE A 71 0.03 -2.55 0.84
N ASN A 72 -1.26 -2.20 0.77
CA ASN A 72 -2.10 -2.52 -0.38
C ASN A 72 -1.55 -1.94 -1.69
N LEU A 73 -1.05 -0.70 -1.68
CA LEU A 73 -0.45 -0.10 -2.88
C LEU A 73 0.83 -0.79 -3.32
N LYS A 74 1.64 -1.23 -2.35
CA LYS A 74 2.86 -1.98 -2.62
C LYS A 74 2.53 -3.34 -3.26
N GLU A 75 1.57 -4.06 -2.68
CA GLU A 75 1.11 -5.36 -3.19
C GLU A 75 0.48 -5.22 -4.58
N GLU A 76 -0.45 -4.27 -4.78
CA GLU A 76 -1.09 -4.03 -6.07
C GLU A 76 -0.06 -3.71 -7.18
N LEU A 77 1.02 -2.98 -6.86
CA LEU A 77 2.09 -2.68 -7.82
C LEU A 77 2.95 -3.89 -8.15
N GLU A 78 3.26 -4.72 -7.15
CA GLU A 78 3.98 -5.98 -7.32
C GLU A 78 3.17 -6.95 -8.20
N ASP A 79 1.87 -7.09 -7.93
CA ASP A 79 0.95 -7.89 -8.74
C ASP A 79 0.94 -7.45 -10.22
N GLN A 80 0.99 -6.14 -10.50
CA GLN A 80 1.07 -5.65 -11.89
C GLN A 80 2.41 -5.98 -12.54
N SER A 81 3.51 -5.96 -11.77
CA SER A 81 4.83 -6.34 -12.28
C SER A 81 4.86 -7.82 -12.65
N ASP A 82 4.36 -8.68 -11.77
CA ASP A 82 4.30 -10.12 -11.98
C ASP A 82 3.39 -10.46 -13.17
N LEU A 83 2.26 -9.75 -13.33
CA LEU A 83 1.36 -9.95 -14.47
C LEU A 83 2.03 -9.58 -15.79
N ILE A 84 2.85 -8.52 -15.84
CA ILE A 84 3.65 -8.20 -17.04
C ILE A 84 4.66 -9.30 -17.33
N ASP A 85 5.34 -9.82 -16.30
CA ASP A 85 6.30 -10.91 -16.47
C ASP A 85 5.62 -12.15 -17.06
N ILE A 86 4.43 -12.50 -16.58
CA ILE A 86 3.61 -13.59 -17.13
C ILE A 86 3.25 -13.32 -18.59
N ILE A 87 2.73 -12.13 -18.93
CA ILE A 87 2.33 -11.79 -20.31
C ILE A 87 3.53 -11.88 -21.27
N GLU A 88 4.71 -11.41 -20.84
CA GLU A 88 5.92 -11.47 -21.65
C GLU A 88 6.40 -12.91 -21.88
N GLU A 89 6.28 -13.79 -20.88
CA GLU A 89 6.65 -15.20 -20.99
C GLU A 89 5.65 -16.03 -21.81
N THR A 90 4.35 -15.78 -21.63
CA THR A 90 3.28 -16.57 -22.26
C THR A 90 2.88 -16.06 -23.65
N ASN A 91 3.29 -14.85 -24.02
CA ASN A 91 2.77 -14.10 -25.18
C ASN A 91 1.23 -14.00 -25.15
N GLU A 92 0.65 -13.83 -23.97
CA GLU A 92 -0.79 -13.58 -23.79
C GLU A 92 -1.25 -12.30 -24.52
N GLU A 93 -2.55 -12.21 -24.78
CA GLU A 93 -3.14 -11.19 -25.67
C GLU A 93 -2.97 -9.74 -25.18
N LEU A 94 -3.00 -8.81 -26.13
CA LEU A 94 -2.95 -7.35 -25.92
C LEU A 94 -3.99 -6.84 -24.91
N ASP A 95 -5.13 -7.51 -24.76
CA ASP A 95 -6.17 -7.14 -23.81
C ASP A 95 -5.68 -7.21 -22.36
N SER A 96 -4.79 -8.16 -22.02
CA SER A 96 -4.16 -8.25 -20.69
C SER A 96 -3.27 -7.03 -20.38
N LEU A 97 -2.64 -6.42 -21.40
CA LEU A 97 -1.83 -5.22 -21.22
C LEU A 97 -2.69 -3.97 -20.96
N VAL A 98 -3.89 -3.91 -21.54
CA VAL A 98 -4.85 -2.81 -21.29
C VAL A 98 -5.32 -2.83 -19.84
N ASP A 99 -5.57 -4.02 -19.28
CA ASP A 99 -5.97 -4.16 -17.88
C ASP A 99 -4.85 -3.76 -16.91
N VAL A 100 -3.61 -4.11 -17.22
CA VAL A 100 -2.42 -3.64 -16.48
C VAL A 100 -2.32 -2.11 -16.55
N GLU A 101 -2.43 -1.51 -17.73
CA GLU A 101 -2.35 -0.06 -17.90
C GLU A 101 -3.43 0.67 -17.08
N ASN A 102 -4.66 0.17 -17.11
CA ASN A 102 -5.76 0.71 -16.32
C ASN A 102 -5.48 0.63 -14.81
N SER A 103 -4.96 -0.50 -14.35
CA SER A 103 -4.62 -0.72 -12.94
C SER A 103 -3.49 0.22 -12.49
N LEU A 104 -2.43 0.37 -13.29
CA LEU A 104 -1.34 1.32 -13.01
C LEU A 104 -1.84 2.78 -12.99
N ASN A 105 -2.77 3.14 -13.88
CA ASN A 105 -3.39 4.46 -13.87
C ASN A 105 -4.24 4.71 -12.61
N MET A 106 -4.93 3.69 -12.08
CA MET A 106 -5.64 3.78 -10.81
C MET A 106 -4.67 3.90 -9.63
N LEU A 107 -3.61 3.09 -9.61
CA LEU A 107 -2.53 3.17 -8.62
C LEU A 107 -1.91 4.56 -8.57
N LYS A 108 -1.63 5.16 -9.73
CA LYS A 108 -1.11 6.52 -9.84
C LYS A 108 -2.05 7.57 -9.24
N LYS A 109 -3.37 7.40 -9.38
CA LYS A 109 -4.37 8.27 -8.74
C LYS A 109 -4.41 8.09 -7.23
N LYS A 110 -4.46 6.84 -6.74
CA LYS A 110 -4.42 6.54 -5.29
C LYS A 110 -3.15 7.11 -4.65
N TYR A 111 -2.02 6.95 -5.31
CA TYR A 111 -0.73 7.52 -4.91
C TYR A 111 -0.78 9.04 -4.75
N HIS A 112 -1.40 9.77 -5.69
CA HIS A 112 -1.51 11.23 -5.61
C HIS A 112 -2.31 11.71 -4.40
N LEU A 113 -3.20 10.88 -3.84
CA LEU A 113 -3.97 11.21 -2.64
C LEU A 113 -3.19 11.00 -1.34
N LEU A 114 -2.07 10.27 -1.37
CA LEU A 114 -1.20 10.02 -0.22
C LEU A 114 -0.03 11.00 -0.09
N LYS A 115 0.18 11.83 -1.11
CA LYS A 115 1.22 12.86 -1.16
C LYS A 115 0.69 14.18 -0.61
#